data_AF-A0A3N5GUS2-F1
#
_entry.id   AF-A0A3N5GUS2-F1
#
_cell.length_a   1.000
_cell.length_b   1.000
_cell.length_c   1.000
_cell.angle_alpha   90.00
_cell.angle_beta   90.00
_cell.angle_gamma   90.00
#
_symmetry.space_group_name_H-M   'P 1'
#
loop_
_entity.id
_entity.type
_entity.pdbx_description
1 polymer ?
#
loop_
_entity_poly.entity_id
_entity_poly.type
_entity_poly.pdbx_seq_one_letter_code
_entity_poly.pdbx_strand_id
1 'polypeptide(L)'
;MINCPRVNDAILAIVAQPRPRRGPEIPDPAHRAPTMGRALTVSRAAQLVGVSRAVLQRMIGAGELAQSDGLVEIDELLRVFPRTSIEDSGILEKVVRIREESFGRRVREHVLPSPEILARRLFAQSQELAEVRRHLQAYHALVAETIALLGAGQAGAELAAQAHELLEHGLARVLGSEPDNQLDAMTDMLKLVYANVVVRPSGHEFLVEGSDSILQAGLKAGLGLNYGCAGGNCGLCKARVISGDVRQILHADYGLSAAERSQGYVLLCTHTALGDLVIETLEAGSPADIPEQDLVAKVRAIRPLGPNTLLLHLQAPRSARLRFLAGQFATLGLAQAGGDLQATWPIASCPCDDRNLHFHVARDADDVLAEHLFAGRVEVGDALNVRGPSGHFVLGNDTLPQVVFLACDTGFGPVKSLIEHAIAAESFERFALYWLATRTDGHYLANQCEAWADAFDEFGYVAVSDTDPARGASGLALRALGESGAGASRFYVAGPHAFVESATRQLRDAGVPEDGLRASVC
;
A
#
# COMPACT_ATOMS: atom_id res chain seq x y z
N MET A 1 3.24 -35.70 74.07
CA MET A 1 2.28 -35.60 72.95
C MET A 1 3.11 -35.37 71.69
N ILE A 2 3.59 -36.45 71.05
CA ILE A 2 2.98 -37.11 69.86
C ILE A 2 2.95 -36.12 68.68
N ASN A 3 3.57 -36.27 67.49
CA ASN A 3 4.26 -37.33 66.72
C ASN A 3 5.06 -36.57 65.60
N CYS A 4 6.36 -36.78 65.31
CA CYS A 4 7.01 -37.84 64.48
C CYS A 4 6.43 -38.01 63.03
N PRO A 5 7.18 -38.54 62.03
CA PRO A 5 8.57 -38.29 61.55
C PRO A 5 8.78 -38.47 60.00
N ARG A 6 10.05 -38.37 59.54
CA ARG A 6 10.81 -39.24 58.57
C ARG A 6 11.58 -38.44 57.50
N VAL A 7 12.91 -38.52 57.32
CA VAL A 7 13.96 -39.58 57.30
C VAL A 7 14.37 -39.96 55.87
N ASN A 8 15.67 -39.78 55.59
CA ASN A 8 16.57 -40.48 54.63
C ASN A 8 16.39 -40.26 53.11
N ASP A 9 17.42 -40.28 52.24
CA ASP A 9 18.79 -40.87 52.26
C ASP A 9 19.68 -40.13 51.22
N ALA A 10 20.92 -39.71 51.55
CA ALA A 10 22.22 -40.36 51.25
C ALA A 10 22.96 -39.74 50.01
N ILE A 11 24.13 -39.07 50.14
CA ILE A 11 25.51 -39.59 50.36
C ILE A 11 26.02 -40.33 49.09
N LEU A 12 26.87 -39.77 48.20
CA LEU A 12 28.36 -39.66 48.16
C LEU A 12 28.71 -39.42 46.65
N ALA A 13 29.81 -38.83 46.15
CA ALA A 13 31.22 -38.80 46.55
C ALA A 13 32.00 -37.79 45.64
N ILE A 14 32.87 -36.92 46.18
CA ILE A 14 34.36 -37.01 46.27
C ILE A 14 35.11 -36.51 45.01
N VAL A 15 35.86 -35.38 45.14
CA VAL A 15 37.34 -35.23 44.96
C VAL A 15 37.74 -33.72 45.05
N ALA A 16 38.49 -33.39 46.11
CA ALA A 16 39.64 -32.46 46.27
C ALA A 16 39.75 -31.04 45.62
N GLN A 17 39.69 -30.01 46.51
CA GLN A 17 40.57 -28.83 46.71
C GLN A 17 41.01 -27.89 45.51
N PRO A 18 41.84 -26.82 45.69
CA PRO A 18 41.42 -25.42 45.92
C PRO A 18 41.95 -24.35 44.89
N ARG A 19 41.36 -23.13 44.94
CA ARG A 19 41.70 -21.74 44.44
C ARG A 19 43.04 -21.50 43.67
N PRO A 20 43.18 -20.49 42.74
CA PRO A 20 42.70 -19.10 42.90
C PRO A 20 42.30 -18.29 41.62
N ARG A 21 41.92 -17.03 41.89
CA ARG A 21 41.39 -15.94 41.04
C ARG A 21 42.21 -15.64 39.77
N ARG A 22 41.50 -15.43 38.65
CA ARG A 22 41.91 -14.57 37.51
C ARG A 22 40.89 -13.45 37.36
N GLY A 23 41.39 -12.23 37.08
CA GLY A 23 40.59 -11.01 36.91
C GLY A 23 39.65 -11.07 35.69
N PRO A 24 38.73 -10.11 35.55
CA PRO A 24 37.82 -10.07 34.41
C PRO A 24 38.63 -9.81 33.12
N GLU A 25 38.39 -10.68 32.15
CA GLU A 25 38.93 -10.63 30.80
C GLU A 25 38.47 -9.37 30.05
N ILE A 26 39.38 -8.79 29.29
CA ILE A 26 39.13 -7.73 28.31
C ILE A 26 38.33 -8.35 27.16
N PRO A 27 37.17 -7.80 26.75
CA PRO A 27 36.45 -8.31 25.59
C PRO A 27 37.16 -7.94 24.27
N ASP A 28 37.14 -8.92 23.37
CA ASP A 28 37.55 -8.93 21.96
C ASP A 28 37.12 -7.68 21.16
N PRO A 29 38.01 -7.03 20.36
CA PRO A 29 37.70 -5.81 19.60
C PRO A 29 36.84 -6.03 18.34
N ALA A 30 36.09 -7.14 18.24
CA ALA A 30 35.22 -7.44 17.10
C ALA A 30 33.77 -6.89 17.24
N HIS A 31 33.45 -6.12 18.28
CA HIS A 31 32.20 -5.38 18.33
C HIS A 31 32.34 -4.03 17.62
N ARG A 32 32.04 -4.01 16.31
CA ARG A 32 31.66 -2.79 15.62
C ARG A 32 30.45 -2.19 16.36
N ALA A 33 30.63 -0.98 16.89
CA ALA A 33 29.53 -0.14 17.33
C ALA A 33 28.51 0.00 16.18
N PRO A 34 27.19 0.04 16.45
CA PRO A 34 26.22 0.28 15.40
C PRO A 34 26.49 1.68 14.83
N THR A 35 26.94 1.75 13.59
CA THR A 35 26.76 2.94 12.77
C THR A 35 25.28 3.27 12.84
N MET A 36 24.92 4.46 13.33
CA MET A 36 23.57 5.00 13.16
C MET A 36 23.35 5.15 11.65
N GLY A 37 22.95 4.06 11.02
CA GLY A 37 22.46 4.10 9.67
C GLY A 37 21.21 4.97 9.66
N ARG A 38 21.12 5.81 8.64
CA ARG A 38 19.90 6.55 8.34
C ARG A 38 18.92 5.57 7.71
N ALA A 39 17.93 5.16 8.50
CA ALA A 39 16.92 4.22 8.09
C ALA A 39 15.77 4.93 7.35
N LEU A 40 15.37 4.39 6.19
CA LEU A 40 14.27 4.88 5.35
C LEU A 40 13.09 3.93 5.41
N THR A 41 11.87 4.43 5.26
CA THR A 41 10.74 3.53 4.99
C THR A 41 10.93 2.82 3.66
N VAL A 42 10.35 1.62 3.51
CA VAL A 42 10.46 0.84 2.26
C VAL A 42 9.95 1.64 1.07
N SER A 43 8.87 2.40 1.27
CA SER A 43 8.29 3.26 0.24
C SER A 43 9.25 4.37 -0.23
N ARG A 44 10.06 4.94 0.67
CA ARG A 44 11.10 5.91 0.30
C ARG A 44 12.30 5.27 -0.34
N ALA A 45 12.76 4.14 0.20
CA ALA A 45 13.85 3.39 -0.40
C ALA A 45 13.52 3.04 -1.85
N ALA A 46 12.29 2.60 -2.13
CA ALA A 46 11.81 2.25 -3.47
C ALA A 46 11.90 3.45 -4.44
N GLN A 47 11.42 4.62 -4.01
CA GLN A 47 11.52 5.86 -4.79
C GLN A 47 12.97 6.30 -5.01
N LEU A 48 13.84 6.12 -4.01
CA LEU A 48 15.24 6.56 -4.08
C LEU A 48 16.05 5.74 -5.09
N VAL A 49 15.84 4.43 -5.16
CA VAL A 49 16.54 3.54 -6.11
C VAL A 49 15.79 3.35 -7.44
N GLY A 50 14.58 3.91 -7.57
CA GLY A 50 13.79 3.83 -8.80
C GLY A 50 13.22 2.43 -9.09
N VAL A 51 12.90 1.66 -8.04
CA VAL A 51 12.26 0.34 -8.16
C VAL A 51 10.91 0.33 -7.44
N SER A 52 10.05 -0.66 -7.72
CA SER A 52 8.75 -0.78 -7.02
C SER A 52 8.95 -1.19 -5.56
N ARG A 53 7.98 -0.84 -4.70
CA ARG A 53 8.01 -1.26 -3.29
C ARG A 53 7.97 -2.79 -3.17
N ALA A 54 7.21 -3.46 -4.03
CA ALA A 54 7.11 -4.91 -4.09
C ALA A 54 8.48 -5.58 -4.33
N VAL A 55 9.32 -5.01 -5.20
CA VAL A 55 10.68 -5.51 -5.44
C VAL A 55 11.54 -5.42 -4.19
N LEU A 56 11.52 -4.28 -3.48
CA LEU A 56 12.25 -4.17 -2.22
C LEU A 56 11.71 -5.12 -1.15
N GLN A 57 10.39 -5.27 -1.03
CA GLN A 57 9.78 -6.22 -0.09
C GLN A 57 10.17 -7.66 -0.39
N ARG A 58 10.25 -8.05 -1.67
CA ARG A 58 10.77 -9.36 -2.11
C ARG A 58 12.20 -9.58 -1.65
N MET A 59 13.07 -8.59 -1.85
CA MET A 59 14.47 -8.66 -1.46
C MET A 59 14.63 -8.76 0.07
N ILE A 60 13.76 -8.08 0.81
CA ILE A 60 13.69 -8.21 2.28
C ILE A 60 13.23 -9.63 2.66
N GLY A 61 12.17 -10.14 2.05
CA GLY A 61 11.65 -11.48 2.31
C GLY A 61 12.64 -12.60 1.96
N ALA A 62 13.46 -12.39 0.92
CA ALA A 62 14.53 -13.29 0.50
C ALA A 62 15.81 -13.17 1.36
N GLY A 63 15.88 -12.21 2.27
CA GLY A 63 17.06 -11.93 3.10
C GLY A 63 18.22 -11.26 2.34
N GLU A 64 17.96 -10.73 1.14
CA GLU A 64 18.94 -10.03 0.31
C GLU A 64 19.13 -8.57 0.75
N LEU A 65 18.12 -7.99 1.40
CA LEU A 65 18.11 -6.63 1.94
C LEU A 65 17.65 -6.65 3.41
N ALA A 66 18.49 -6.19 4.34
CA ALA A 66 18.11 -6.15 5.75
C ALA A 66 17.08 -5.03 6.07
N GLN A 67 16.08 -5.35 6.89
CA GLN A 67 15.08 -4.42 7.40
C GLN A 67 14.98 -4.51 8.93
N SER A 68 14.81 -3.37 9.61
CA SER A 68 14.55 -3.27 11.05
C SER A 68 13.36 -2.34 11.31
N ASP A 69 12.33 -2.82 12.03
CA ASP A 69 11.13 -2.06 12.38
C ASP A 69 10.41 -1.34 11.22
N GLY A 70 10.41 -1.94 10.04
CA GLY A 70 9.81 -1.34 8.83
C GLY A 70 10.76 -0.46 8.04
N LEU A 71 11.97 -0.20 8.56
CA LEU A 71 12.96 0.69 7.98
C LEU A 71 14.14 -0.07 7.34
N VAL A 72 14.68 0.46 6.26
CA VAL A 72 15.82 -0.04 5.49
C VAL A 72 16.95 0.96 5.59
N GLU A 73 18.13 0.49 5.99
CA GLU A 73 19.31 1.34 6.10
C GLU A 73 19.86 1.78 4.74
N ILE A 74 20.21 3.06 4.59
CA ILE A 74 20.75 3.59 3.33
C ILE A 74 22.01 2.83 2.87
N ASP A 75 22.91 2.50 3.79
CA ASP A 75 24.15 1.76 3.47
C ASP A 75 23.85 0.35 2.92
N GLU A 76 22.80 -0.28 3.44
CA GLU A 76 22.34 -1.59 3.00
C GLU A 76 21.68 -1.50 1.61
N LEU A 77 20.91 -0.43 1.38
CA LEU A 77 20.33 -0.13 0.07
C LEU A 77 21.42 0.08 -1.00
N LEU A 78 22.48 0.82 -0.65
CA LEU A 78 23.63 1.07 -1.53
C LEU A 78 24.47 -0.18 -1.80
N ARG A 79 24.57 -1.10 -0.82
CA ARG A 79 25.22 -2.41 -1.01
C ARG A 79 24.56 -3.21 -2.12
N VAL A 80 23.22 -3.17 -2.17
CA VAL A 80 22.45 -3.96 -3.14
C VAL A 80 22.23 -3.22 -4.46
N PHE A 81 22.14 -1.88 -4.42
CA PHE A 81 22.01 -1.02 -5.61
C PHE A 81 23.23 -0.07 -5.77
N PRO A 82 24.42 -0.61 -6.10
CA PRO A 82 25.66 0.18 -6.17
C PRO A 82 25.75 1.11 -7.39
N ARG A 83 24.84 0.97 -8.37
CA ARG A 83 24.79 1.78 -9.61
C ARG A 83 23.68 2.82 -9.63
N THR A 84 23.16 3.22 -8.47
CA THR A 84 22.11 4.26 -8.39
C THR A 84 22.66 5.60 -8.87
N SER A 85 22.60 5.81 -10.18
CA SER A 85 23.03 7.00 -10.92
C SER A 85 21.78 7.63 -11.53
N ILE A 86 21.61 8.92 -11.27
CA ILE A 86 20.34 9.63 -11.21
C ILE A 86 19.78 10.06 -12.59
N GLU A 87 20.38 9.68 -13.73
CA GLU A 87 20.06 10.38 -14.99
C GLU A 87 19.46 9.55 -16.13
N ASP A 88 19.30 8.23 -16.04
CA ASP A 88 18.88 7.42 -17.22
C ASP A 88 17.76 6.38 -16.97
N SER A 89 16.64 6.76 -16.35
CA SER A 89 15.48 5.86 -16.24
C SER A 89 14.22 6.35 -16.94
N GLY A 90 14.30 6.51 -18.28
CA GLY A 90 13.12 6.64 -19.15
C GLY A 90 12.16 5.43 -19.12
N ILE A 91 12.52 4.36 -18.40
CA ILE A 91 11.67 3.21 -18.09
C ILE A 91 10.66 3.57 -16.99
N LEU A 92 11.07 4.30 -15.94
CA LEU A 92 10.17 4.73 -14.86
C LEU A 92 9.09 5.69 -15.39
N GLU A 93 9.47 6.61 -16.28
CA GLU A 93 8.52 7.50 -16.98
C GLU A 93 7.52 6.72 -17.84
N LYS A 94 7.92 5.61 -18.46
CA LYS A 94 7.02 4.74 -19.24
C LYS A 94 6.07 3.95 -18.35
N VAL A 95 6.56 3.35 -17.25
CA VAL A 95 5.73 2.61 -16.30
C VAL A 95 4.74 3.53 -15.59
N VAL A 96 5.19 4.73 -15.20
CA VAL A 96 4.33 5.78 -14.65
C VAL A 96 3.33 6.26 -15.69
N ARG A 97 3.74 6.52 -16.94
CA ARG A 97 2.81 6.95 -18.00
C ARG A 97 1.76 5.89 -18.37
N ILE A 98 2.10 4.60 -18.36
CA ILE A 98 1.12 3.54 -18.62
C ILE A 98 0.21 3.31 -17.40
N ARG A 99 0.72 3.44 -16.17
CA ARG A 99 -0.10 3.57 -14.95
C ARG A 99 -1.04 4.78 -15.09
N GLU A 100 -0.60 5.89 -15.65
CA GLU A 100 -1.43 7.09 -15.85
C GLU A 100 -2.45 6.98 -17.01
N GLU A 101 -2.12 6.27 -18.09
CA GLU A 101 -3.01 6.05 -19.23
C GLU A 101 -4.10 5.02 -18.93
N SER A 102 -3.78 4.05 -18.07
CA SER A 102 -4.72 3.03 -17.55
C SER A 102 -5.69 3.60 -16.50
N PHE A 103 -5.24 4.60 -15.73
CA PHE A 103 -6.07 5.32 -14.76
C PHE A 103 -6.66 6.59 -15.44
N GLY A 104 -7.80 6.41 -16.11
CA GLY A 104 -8.57 7.44 -16.83
C GLY A 104 -8.04 8.88 -16.81
N ARG A 105 -7.35 9.28 -17.90
CA ARG A 105 -6.94 10.66 -18.28
C ARG A 105 -7.22 11.74 -17.22
N ARG A 106 -6.37 11.80 -16.19
CA ARG A 106 -6.09 13.04 -15.44
C ARG A 106 -4.59 13.15 -15.18
N VAL A 107 -3.94 13.77 -16.17
CA VAL A 107 -2.76 14.65 -16.09
C VAL A 107 -2.13 14.73 -14.69
N ARG A 108 -1.05 13.96 -14.47
CA ARG A 108 0.03 14.39 -13.58
C ARG A 108 0.93 15.33 -14.39
N GLU A 109 0.66 16.62 -14.33
CA GLU A 109 1.79 17.51 -14.13
C GLU A 109 2.28 17.20 -12.71
N HIS A 110 3.60 17.13 -12.49
CA HIS A 110 4.13 17.10 -11.13
C HIS A 110 3.71 18.40 -10.45
N VAL A 111 2.49 18.42 -9.88
CA VAL A 111 1.97 19.59 -9.17
C VAL A 111 2.75 19.63 -7.88
N LEU A 112 3.80 20.45 -7.90
CA LEU A 112 4.51 20.86 -6.70
C LEU A 112 3.46 21.21 -5.62
N PRO A 113 3.69 20.83 -4.34
CA PRO A 113 2.80 21.23 -3.26
C PRO A 113 2.53 22.73 -3.36
N SER A 114 1.34 23.18 -2.96
CA SER A 114 1.02 24.60 -3.01
C SER A 114 2.13 25.42 -2.32
N PRO A 115 2.44 26.65 -2.77
CA PRO A 115 3.56 27.42 -2.23
C PRO A 115 3.57 27.50 -0.70
N GLU A 116 2.39 27.50 -0.08
CA GLU A 116 2.24 27.50 1.37
C GLU A 116 2.55 26.15 2.03
N ILE A 117 2.18 25.02 1.40
CA ILE A 117 2.57 23.68 1.87
C ILE A 117 4.07 23.49 1.69
N LEU A 118 4.60 23.86 0.53
CA LEU A 118 6.03 23.80 0.25
C LEU A 118 6.83 24.66 1.23
N ALA A 119 6.42 25.91 1.48
CA ALA A 119 7.06 26.80 2.45
C ALA A 119 6.97 26.25 3.87
N ARG A 120 5.89 25.57 4.25
CA ARG A 120 5.74 24.94 5.58
C ARG A 120 6.60 23.69 5.73
N ARG A 121 6.71 22.85 4.69
CA ARG A 121 7.62 21.70 4.64
C ARG A 121 9.08 22.17 4.71
N LEU A 122 9.44 23.20 3.93
CA LEU A 122 10.73 23.88 4.01
C LEU A 122 10.98 24.47 5.39
N PHE A 123 9.97 25.08 6.00
CA PHE A 123 10.09 25.66 7.33
C PHE A 123 10.32 24.57 8.40
N ALA A 124 9.58 23.47 8.37
CA ALA A 124 9.78 22.33 9.26
C ALA A 124 11.22 21.77 9.13
N GLN A 125 11.71 21.60 7.90
CA GLN A 125 13.11 21.22 7.68
C GLN A 125 14.11 22.30 8.12
N SER A 126 13.80 23.58 7.95
CA SER A 126 14.66 24.67 8.42
C SER A 126 14.75 24.72 9.94
N GLN A 127 13.70 24.32 10.65
CA GLN A 127 13.70 24.18 12.11
C GLN A 127 14.56 23.01 12.55
N GLU A 128 14.44 21.86 11.89
CA GLU A 128 15.29 20.68 12.09
C GLU A 128 16.77 21.04 11.86
N LEU A 129 17.07 21.74 10.75
CA LEU A 129 18.42 22.23 10.44
C LEU A 129 18.91 23.30 11.44
N ALA A 130 18.04 24.19 11.91
CA ALA A 130 18.38 25.19 12.91
C ALA A 130 18.64 24.58 14.29
N GLU A 131 17.96 23.49 14.61
CA GLU A 131 18.19 22.72 15.83
C GLU A 131 19.53 21.98 15.75
N VAL A 132 19.85 21.37 14.61
CA VAL A 132 21.18 20.78 14.32
C VAL A 132 22.29 21.84 14.39
N ARG A 133 22.11 23.01 13.76
CA ARG A 133 23.09 24.13 13.84
C ARG A 133 23.29 24.67 15.25
N ARG A 134 22.24 24.70 16.08
CA ARG A 134 22.35 25.08 17.50
C ARG A 134 23.23 24.10 18.27
N HIS A 135 23.06 22.81 18.01
CA HIS A 135 23.90 21.76 18.59
C HIS A 135 25.36 21.89 18.11
N LEU A 136 25.59 22.24 16.84
CA LEU A 136 26.93 22.50 16.29
C LEU A 136 27.62 23.72 16.93
N GLN A 137 26.88 24.80 17.20
CA GLN A 137 27.43 25.96 17.91
C GLN A 137 27.79 25.65 19.36
N ALA A 138 26.99 24.80 20.02
CA ALA A 138 27.32 24.29 21.35
C ALA A 138 28.60 23.41 21.32
N TYR A 139 28.85 22.66 20.24
CA TYR A 139 30.12 21.94 20.05
C TYR A 139 31.32 22.84 19.92
N HIS A 140 31.23 23.86 19.08
CA HIS A 140 32.33 24.79 18.91
C HIS A 140 32.69 25.48 20.24
N ALA A 141 31.70 25.82 21.06
CA ALA A 141 31.92 26.40 22.38
C ALA A 141 32.67 25.44 23.32
N LEU A 142 32.27 24.17 23.38
CA LEU A 142 32.91 23.15 24.21
C LEU A 142 34.38 22.90 23.79
N VAL A 143 34.63 22.86 22.48
CA VAL A 143 35.99 22.71 21.93
C VAL A 143 36.85 23.93 22.24
N ALA A 144 36.33 25.15 22.08
CA ALA A 144 37.04 26.38 22.39
C ALA A 144 37.39 26.48 23.88
N GLU A 145 36.49 26.06 24.77
CA GLU A 145 36.70 26.03 26.21
C GLU A 145 37.79 25.00 26.62
N THR A 146 37.78 23.83 25.97
CA THR A 146 38.80 22.79 26.19
C THR A 146 40.19 23.25 25.69
N ILE A 147 40.25 23.93 24.54
CA ILE A 147 41.50 24.53 24.02
C ILE A 147 42.02 25.63 24.97
N ALA A 148 41.13 26.47 25.51
CA ALA A 148 41.50 27.51 26.48
C ALA A 148 42.06 26.93 27.78
N LEU A 149 41.46 25.83 28.28
CA LEU A 149 41.94 25.08 29.45
C LEU A 149 43.35 24.49 29.22
N LEU A 150 43.61 23.94 28.04
CA LEU A 150 44.92 23.38 27.68
C LEU A 150 46.01 24.45 27.49
N GLY A 151 45.64 25.65 27.04
CA GLY A 151 46.57 26.77 26.83
C GLY A 151 47.01 27.51 28.10
N ALA A 152 46.31 27.33 29.23
CA ALA A 152 46.51 28.10 30.46
C ALA A 152 47.66 27.59 31.37
N GLY A 153 48.29 26.46 31.05
CA GLY A 153 49.63 26.09 31.52
C GLY A 153 49.82 25.77 33.03
N GLN A 154 49.79 24.48 33.36
CA GLN A 154 50.87 23.71 34.02
C GLN A 154 50.45 22.23 34.00
N ALA A 155 50.84 21.52 32.93
CA ALA A 155 50.36 20.16 32.65
C ALA A 155 51.05 19.12 33.55
N GLY A 156 50.35 18.68 34.59
CA GLY A 156 50.53 17.35 35.18
C GLY A 156 49.74 16.31 34.39
N ALA A 157 50.20 15.05 34.42
CA ALA A 157 49.59 13.91 33.72
C ALA A 157 48.07 13.72 33.99
N GLU A 158 47.59 14.26 35.11
CA GLU A 158 46.19 14.20 35.55
C GLU A 158 45.26 15.15 34.76
N LEU A 159 45.75 16.33 34.36
CA LEU A 159 44.97 17.30 33.56
C LEU A 159 44.81 16.81 32.11
N ALA A 160 45.84 16.15 31.60
CA ALA A 160 45.82 15.52 30.27
C ALA A 160 44.86 14.32 30.25
N ALA A 161 44.81 13.51 31.31
CA ALA A 161 43.86 12.41 31.44
C ALA A 161 42.41 12.90 31.54
N GLN A 162 42.14 13.96 32.31
CA GLN A 162 40.80 14.54 32.43
C GLN A 162 40.30 15.19 31.13
N ALA A 163 41.16 15.90 30.40
CA ALA A 163 40.81 16.45 29.09
C ALA A 163 40.55 15.34 28.06
N HIS A 164 41.31 14.23 28.12
CA HIS A 164 41.10 13.06 27.26
C HIS A 164 39.77 12.38 27.57
N GLU A 165 39.42 12.20 28.85
CA GLU A 165 38.16 11.58 29.27
C GLU A 165 36.93 12.45 28.96
N LEU A 166 37.05 13.79 29.06
CA LEU A 166 36.02 14.74 28.66
C LEU A 166 35.83 14.80 27.13
N LEU A 167 36.91 14.66 26.37
CA LEU A 167 36.85 14.59 24.91
C LEU A 167 36.32 13.24 24.42
N GLU A 168 36.73 12.10 24.99
CA GLU A 168 36.22 10.78 24.59
C GLU A 168 34.73 10.62 24.91
N HIS A 169 34.31 10.88 26.15
CA HIS A 169 32.89 10.78 26.52
C HIS A 169 32.05 11.92 25.94
N GLY A 170 32.67 13.09 25.74
CA GLY A 170 32.05 14.24 25.09
C GLY A 170 31.79 13.97 23.60
N LEU A 171 32.83 13.64 22.81
CA LEU A 171 32.71 13.33 21.37
C LEU A 171 31.80 12.12 21.11
N ALA A 172 31.88 11.05 21.90
CA ALA A 172 31.07 9.85 21.71
C ALA A 172 29.57 10.12 21.89
N ARG A 173 29.20 11.11 22.71
CA ARG A 173 27.82 11.52 22.96
C ARG A 173 27.27 12.48 21.90
N VAL A 174 28.12 12.85 20.94
CA VAL A 174 28.00 14.05 20.12
C VAL A 174 28.12 13.77 18.63
N LEU A 175 28.94 12.79 18.24
CA LEU A 175 29.33 12.48 16.86
C LEU A 175 28.55 11.35 16.18
N GLY A 176 27.38 10.94 16.66
CA GLY A 176 26.48 10.11 15.83
C GLY A 176 25.29 10.93 15.39
N SER A 177 25.21 11.61 14.24
CA SER A 177 25.99 11.61 13.00
C SER A 177 25.62 12.89 12.20
N GLU A 178 26.58 13.49 11.46
CA GLU A 178 26.26 14.39 10.33
C GLU A 178 26.37 13.63 9.00
N PRO A 179 25.61 14.01 7.95
CA PRO A 179 25.56 13.29 6.68
C PRO A 179 26.20 14.13 5.57
N ASP A 180 27.28 13.61 4.99
CA ASP A 180 27.90 14.14 3.78
C ASP A 180 27.65 13.12 2.66
N ASN A 181 26.44 13.13 2.08
CA ASN A 181 26.08 12.30 0.93
C ASN A 181 24.99 12.99 0.08
N GLN A 182 25.15 12.99 -1.25
CA GLN A 182 24.13 13.50 -2.20
C GLN A 182 22.76 12.81 -2.04
N LEU A 183 22.75 11.57 -1.55
CA LEU A 183 21.52 10.82 -1.21
C LEU A 183 20.74 11.42 -0.05
N ASP A 184 21.42 12.09 0.89
CA ASP A 184 20.78 12.76 2.02
C ASP A 184 20.07 14.04 1.57
N ALA A 185 20.70 14.80 0.67
CA ALA A 185 20.06 15.94 0.02
C ALA A 185 18.83 15.51 -0.81
N MET A 186 18.89 14.36 -1.49
CA MET A 186 17.75 13.79 -2.20
C MET A 186 16.66 13.28 -1.26
N THR A 187 17.04 12.66 -0.14
CA THR A 187 16.08 12.24 0.90
C THR A 187 15.37 13.45 1.50
N ASP A 188 16.11 14.53 1.76
CA ASP A 188 15.55 15.77 2.27
C ASP A 188 14.68 16.46 1.21
N MET A 189 15.05 16.41 -0.06
CA MET A 189 14.19 16.86 -1.17
C MET A 189 12.91 16.00 -1.28
N LEU A 190 13.00 14.68 -1.14
CA LEU A 190 11.86 13.78 -1.17
C LEU A 190 10.91 14.03 0.01
N LYS A 191 11.42 14.37 1.20
CA LYS A 191 10.58 14.80 2.34
C LYS A 191 9.81 16.09 2.06
N LEU A 192 10.35 16.98 1.20
CA LEU A 192 9.64 18.20 0.78
C LEU A 192 8.52 17.91 -0.22
N VAL A 193 8.70 16.91 -1.09
CA VAL A 193 7.71 16.54 -2.11
C VAL A 193 6.67 15.55 -1.56
N TYR A 194 7.08 14.64 -0.68
CA TYR A 194 6.28 13.52 -0.19
C TYR A 194 6.33 13.41 1.34
N ALA A 195 5.15 13.37 1.95
CA ALA A 195 5.00 13.01 3.35
C ALA A 195 4.72 11.50 3.45
N ASN A 196 5.49 10.78 4.29
CA ASN A 196 5.25 9.36 4.53
C ASN A 196 4.25 9.18 5.67
N VAL A 197 3.19 8.41 5.44
CA VAL A 197 2.16 8.12 6.43
C VAL A 197 2.21 6.65 6.80
N VAL A 198 2.32 6.35 8.09
CA VAL A 198 2.24 5.00 8.65
C VAL A 198 0.90 4.82 9.37
N VAL A 199 0.19 3.76 9.06
CA VAL A 199 -1.09 3.40 9.69
C VAL A 199 -0.85 2.40 10.81
N ARG A 200 -1.46 2.64 11.97
CA ARG A 200 -1.51 1.70 13.11
C ARG A 200 -2.95 1.22 13.34
N PRO A 201 -3.15 -0.07 13.65
CA PRO A 201 -2.13 -1.08 13.97
C PRO A 201 -1.55 -1.86 12.78
N SER A 202 -2.08 -1.71 11.56
CA SER A 202 -1.69 -2.52 10.39
C SER A 202 -0.20 -2.43 10.03
N GLY A 203 0.44 -1.28 10.28
CA GLY A 203 1.81 -1.00 9.84
C GLY A 203 1.92 -0.67 8.36
N HIS A 204 0.80 -0.55 7.64
CA HIS A 204 0.82 -0.14 6.24
C HIS A 204 1.33 1.29 6.08
N GLU A 205 2.07 1.52 5.01
CA GLU A 205 2.69 2.81 4.70
C GLU A 205 2.25 3.29 3.32
N PHE A 206 2.09 4.60 3.17
CA PHE A 206 1.83 5.24 1.88
C PHE A 206 2.39 6.66 1.83
N LEU A 207 2.55 7.18 0.62
CA LEU A 207 3.06 8.54 0.39
C LEU A 207 1.91 9.50 0.10
N VAL A 208 1.94 10.68 0.70
CA VAL A 208 1.05 11.81 0.40
C VAL A 208 1.80 12.78 -0.49
N GLU A 209 1.37 12.87 -1.75
CA GLU A 209 1.97 13.73 -2.76
C GLU A 209 1.28 15.09 -2.86
N GLY A 210 2.06 16.14 -3.11
CA GLY A 210 1.51 17.46 -3.48
C GLY A 210 0.52 18.02 -2.44
N SER A 211 -0.72 18.23 -2.88
CA SER A 211 -1.83 18.75 -2.06
C SER A 211 -2.93 17.72 -1.78
N ASP A 212 -2.66 16.42 -2.00
CA ASP A 212 -3.66 15.39 -1.73
C ASP A 212 -4.04 15.36 -0.24
N SER A 213 -5.30 15.04 0.02
CA SER A 213 -5.72 14.67 1.38
C SER A 213 -5.13 13.31 1.77
N ILE A 214 -4.95 13.09 3.06
CA ILE A 214 -4.44 11.80 3.58
C ILE A 214 -5.35 10.65 3.15
N LEU A 215 -6.68 10.86 3.09
CA LEU A 215 -7.61 9.85 2.59
C LEU A 215 -7.36 9.53 1.11
N GLN A 216 -7.23 10.54 0.24
CA GLN A 216 -7.03 10.30 -1.19
C GLN A 216 -5.72 9.56 -1.46
N ALA A 217 -4.65 9.95 -0.79
CA ALA A 217 -3.37 9.28 -0.89
C ALA A 217 -3.46 7.81 -0.41
N GLY A 218 -4.13 7.56 0.72
CA GLY A 218 -4.34 6.20 1.23
C GLY A 218 -5.15 5.32 0.28
N LEU A 219 -6.25 5.83 -0.29
CA LEU A 219 -7.07 5.09 -1.27
C LEU A 219 -6.29 4.81 -2.57
N LYS A 220 -5.50 5.78 -3.05
CA LYS A 220 -4.63 5.59 -4.23
C LYS A 220 -3.54 4.55 -3.99
N ALA A 221 -3.07 4.43 -2.76
CA ALA A 221 -2.15 3.38 -2.33
C ALA A 221 -2.86 2.05 -2.00
N GLY A 222 -4.17 1.95 -2.27
CA GLY A 222 -4.95 0.73 -2.10
C GLY A 222 -5.37 0.40 -0.67
N LEU A 223 -5.26 1.32 0.28
CA LEU A 223 -5.69 1.06 1.66
C LEU A 223 -7.21 1.09 1.78
N GLY A 224 -7.77 0.13 2.53
CA GLY A 224 -9.21 0.01 2.82
C GLY A 224 -9.74 1.00 3.86
N LEU A 225 -9.29 2.25 3.85
CA LEU A 225 -9.63 3.26 4.86
C LEU A 225 -11.15 3.50 4.98
N ASN A 226 -11.60 3.92 6.17
CA ASN A 226 -13.00 4.26 6.39
C ASN A 226 -13.34 5.65 5.85
N TYR A 227 -14.41 5.77 5.06
CA TYR A 227 -14.91 7.04 4.53
C TYR A 227 -16.36 6.91 4.04
N GLY A 228 -16.98 8.05 3.71
CA GLY A 228 -18.31 8.09 3.09
C GLY A 228 -18.48 9.23 2.10
N CYS A 229 -18.25 10.49 2.52
CA CYS A 229 -18.40 11.65 1.62
C CYS A 229 -17.11 12.09 0.91
N ALA A 230 -15.95 11.79 1.50
CA ALA A 230 -14.63 12.29 1.08
C ALA A 230 -14.58 13.83 0.91
N GLY A 231 -15.34 14.58 1.72
CA GLY A 231 -15.48 16.04 1.59
C GLY A 231 -15.72 16.79 2.91
N GLY A 232 -15.49 16.15 4.06
CA GLY A 232 -15.54 16.82 5.36
C GLY A 232 -16.90 16.84 6.09
N ASN A 233 -17.90 16.11 5.60
CA ASN A 233 -19.29 16.25 6.09
C ASN A 233 -19.78 15.10 6.98
N CYS A 234 -19.30 13.87 6.78
CA CYS A 234 -19.85 12.67 7.43
C CYS A 234 -19.09 12.19 8.67
N GLY A 235 -17.85 12.65 8.90
CA GLY A 235 -17.03 12.22 10.05
C GLY A 235 -16.47 10.78 10.00
N LEU A 236 -16.86 9.94 9.02
CA LEU A 236 -16.43 8.53 8.95
C LEU A 236 -14.92 8.33 8.75
N CYS A 237 -14.25 9.28 8.09
CA CYS A 237 -12.79 9.25 7.91
C CYS A 237 -12.01 9.86 9.07
N LYS A 238 -12.60 9.86 10.27
CA LYS A 238 -11.96 10.36 11.48
C LYS A 238 -10.88 9.39 11.91
N ALA A 239 -9.66 9.89 12.09
CA ALA A 239 -8.51 9.13 12.56
C ALA A 239 -7.73 9.94 13.58
N ARG A 240 -6.97 9.28 14.46
CA ARG A 240 -6.16 9.94 15.47
C ARG A 240 -4.72 10.08 14.97
N VAL A 241 -4.16 11.29 15.06
CA VAL A 241 -2.73 11.49 14.81
C VAL A 241 -1.96 11.06 16.06
N ILE A 242 -1.06 10.09 15.91
CA ILE A 242 -0.15 9.62 16.96
C ILE A 242 1.10 10.50 17.00
N SER A 243 1.67 10.79 15.83
CA SER A 243 2.83 11.66 15.67
C SER A 243 2.83 12.34 14.31
N GLY A 244 3.53 13.48 14.22
CA GLY A 244 3.60 14.32 13.02
C GLY A 244 2.52 15.40 12.97
N ASP A 245 2.65 16.29 11.99
CA ASP A 245 1.77 17.44 11.81
C ASP A 245 0.91 17.32 10.56
N VAL A 246 -0.34 17.78 10.71
CA VAL A 246 -1.29 17.84 9.60
C VAL A 246 -1.79 19.26 9.38
N ARG A 247 -2.24 19.52 8.16
CA ARG A 247 -2.84 20.79 7.78
C ARG A 247 -4.19 20.58 7.12
N GLN A 248 -5.19 21.31 7.60
CA GLN A 248 -6.48 21.37 6.94
C GLN A 248 -6.36 22.09 5.59
N ILE A 249 -6.76 21.43 4.51
CA ILE A 249 -6.73 21.91 3.12
C ILE A 249 -8.14 22.15 2.56
N LEU A 250 -9.16 21.58 3.18
CA LEU A 250 -10.56 21.73 2.78
C LEU A 250 -11.42 22.12 3.98
N HIS A 251 -12.46 22.90 3.73
CA HIS A 251 -13.47 23.17 4.75
C HIS A 251 -14.16 21.87 5.19
N ALA A 252 -14.53 21.79 6.46
CA ALA A 252 -15.22 20.64 7.03
C ALA A 252 -16.46 21.13 7.77
N ASP A 253 -17.63 20.67 7.34
CA ASP A 253 -18.90 20.94 8.03
C ASP A 253 -19.04 20.06 9.28
N TYR A 254 -18.37 18.90 9.31
CA TYR A 254 -18.39 18.00 10.45
C TYR A 254 -17.60 18.58 11.63
N GLY A 255 -18.30 18.86 12.72
CA GLY A 255 -17.71 19.37 13.96
C GLY A 255 -17.12 18.26 14.82
N LEU A 256 -15.79 18.18 14.90
CA LEU A 256 -15.11 17.42 15.95
C LEU A 256 -15.30 18.12 17.30
N SER A 257 -15.67 17.36 18.32
CA SER A 257 -15.81 17.82 19.70
C SER A 257 -14.47 18.31 20.28
N ALA A 258 -14.53 19.11 21.35
CA ALA A 258 -13.32 19.59 22.03
C ALA A 258 -12.45 18.43 22.55
N ALA A 259 -13.09 17.36 23.06
CA ALA A 259 -12.40 16.15 23.50
C ALA A 259 -11.67 15.46 22.35
N GLU A 260 -12.33 15.25 21.20
CA GLU A 260 -11.71 14.64 20.02
C GLU A 260 -10.51 15.46 19.51
N ARG A 261 -10.65 16.79 19.45
CA ARG A 261 -9.55 17.68 19.05
C ARG A 261 -8.38 17.58 20.03
N SER A 262 -8.65 17.56 21.33
CA SER A 262 -7.61 17.42 22.35
C SER A 262 -6.87 16.08 22.30
N GLN A 263 -7.53 15.04 21.78
CA GLN A 263 -6.95 13.70 21.58
C GLN A 263 -6.24 13.55 20.24
N GLY A 264 -6.17 14.60 19.42
CA GLY A 264 -5.49 14.58 18.12
C GLY A 264 -6.31 13.96 16.98
N TYR A 265 -7.64 13.89 17.10
CA TYR A 265 -8.49 13.42 16.00
C TYR A 265 -8.60 14.46 14.88
N VAL A 266 -8.51 13.98 13.64
CA VAL A 266 -8.64 14.77 12.42
C VAL A 266 -9.46 14.03 11.38
N LEU A 267 -9.97 14.74 10.38
CA LEU A 267 -10.67 14.16 9.25
C LEU A 267 -9.70 13.97 8.09
N LEU A 268 -9.35 12.72 7.78
CA LEU A 268 -8.35 12.38 6.75
C LEU A 268 -8.68 12.97 5.37
N CYS A 269 -9.97 13.15 5.04
CA CYS A 269 -10.39 13.72 3.75
C CYS A 269 -10.21 15.24 3.62
N THR A 270 -9.97 15.96 4.72
CA THR A 270 -9.81 17.42 4.70
C THR A 270 -8.43 17.88 5.14
N HIS A 271 -7.58 16.94 5.55
CA HIS A 271 -6.24 17.21 6.04
C HIS A 271 -5.19 16.58 5.11
N THR A 272 -4.08 17.27 4.92
CA THR A 272 -2.85 16.75 4.29
C THR A 272 -1.75 16.63 5.34
N ALA A 273 -0.73 15.83 5.05
CA ALA A 273 0.44 15.65 5.91
C ALA A 273 1.53 16.68 5.59
N LEU A 274 2.07 17.33 6.63
CA LEU A 274 3.16 18.31 6.52
C LEU A 274 4.55 17.66 6.57
N GLY A 275 4.62 16.38 6.91
CA GLY A 275 5.85 15.59 7.01
C GLY A 275 5.49 14.16 7.40
N ASP A 276 6.42 13.45 8.01
CA ASP A 276 6.19 12.07 8.43
C ASP A 276 5.09 12.01 9.48
N LEU A 277 4.11 11.15 9.24
CA LEU A 277 2.88 11.11 10.01
C LEU A 277 2.59 9.67 10.42
N VAL A 278 2.20 9.46 11.68
CA VAL A 278 1.67 8.19 12.14
C VAL A 278 0.22 8.41 12.55
N ILE A 279 -0.69 7.65 11.95
CA ILE A 279 -2.12 7.72 12.24
C ILE A 279 -2.64 6.40 12.79
N GLU A 280 -3.61 6.49 13.70
CA GLU A 280 -4.38 5.35 14.18
C GLU A 280 -5.75 5.34 13.49
N THR A 281 -5.99 4.30 12.71
CA THR A 281 -7.27 4.05 12.04
C THR A 281 -7.39 2.59 11.66
N LEU A 282 -8.62 2.10 11.55
CA LEU A 282 -8.91 0.77 11.05
C LEU A 282 -9.02 0.78 9.53
N GLU A 283 -8.53 -0.29 8.91
CA GLU A 283 -8.68 -0.60 7.50
C GLU A 283 -9.67 -1.77 7.36
N ALA A 284 -10.49 -1.75 6.29
CA ALA A 284 -11.27 -2.92 5.93
C ALA A 284 -10.32 -3.98 5.37
N GLY A 285 -10.24 -5.13 6.05
CA GLY A 285 -9.49 -6.30 5.57
C GLY A 285 -10.41 -7.38 5.00
N SER A 286 -11.72 -7.22 5.14
CA SER A 286 -12.70 -8.19 4.68
C SER A 286 -14.00 -7.51 4.22
N PRO A 287 -14.82 -8.21 3.40
CA PRO A 287 -16.15 -7.72 3.02
C PRO A 287 -17.06 -7.40 4.21
N ALA A 288 -16.88 -8.07 5.35
CA ALA A 288 -17.68 -7.86 6.55
C ALA A 288 -17.41 -6.50 7.23
N ASP A 289 -16.27 -5.86 6.93
CA ASP A 289 -15.87 -4.57 7.51
C ASP A 289 -16.52 -3.38 6.80
N ILE A 290 -17.22 -3.61 5.68
CA ILE A 290 -17.87 -2.58 4.88
C ILE A 290 -19.37 -2.91 4.80
N PRO A 291 -20.23 -2.14 5.50
CA PRO A 291 -21.67 -2.35 5.42
C PRO A 291 -22.20 -1.94 4.03
N GLU A 292 -23.38 -2.46 3.69
CA GLU A 292 -24.10 -2.01 2.50
C GLU A 292 -24.53 -0.54 2.63
N GLN A 293 -24.47 0.19 1.52
CA GLN A 293 -24.73 1.60 1.38
C GLN A 293 -25.65 1.83 0.19
N ASP A 294 -26.55 2.81 0.32
CA ASP A 294 -27.34 3.32 -0.80
C ASP A 294 -26.83 4.71 -1.21
N LEU A 295 -26.66 4.92 -2.51
CA LEU A 295 -26.40 6.24 -3.09
C LEU A 295 -27.06 6.39 -4.46
N VAL A 296 -27.21 7.62 -4.91
CA VAL A 296 -27.69 7.94 -6.26
C VAL A 296 -26.53 8.46 -7.09
N ALA A 297 -26.13 7.70 -8.10
CA ALA A 297 -25.05 8.07 -9.03
C ALA A 297 -25.63 8.52 -10.37
N LYS A 298 -24.89 9.38 -11.08
CA LYS A 298 -25.29 9.84 -12.42
C LYS A 298 -24.58 9.06 -13.51
N VAL A 299 -25.29 8.70 -14.57
CA VAL A 299 -24.70 8.15 -15.78
C VAL A 299 -23.80 9.21 -16.40
N ARG A 300 -22.49 8.98 -16.37
CA ARG A 300 -21.48 9.89 -16.93
C ARG A 300 -21.17 9.56 -18.38
N ALA A 301 -21.13 8.28 -18.72
CA ALA A 301 -20.94 7.81 -20.07
C ALA A 301 -21.47 6.38 -20.22
N ILE A 302 -21.94 6.06 -21.43
CA ILE A 302 -22.23 4.69 -21.87
C ILE A 302 -21.40 4.50 -23.14
N ARG A 303 -20.52 3.51 -23.19
CA ARG A 303 -19.62 3.28 -24.33
C ARG A 303 -19.67 1.81 -24.76
N PRO A 304 -19.76 1.51 -26.06
CA PRO A 304 -19.57 0.14 -26.52
C PRO A 304 -18.12 -0.30 -26.32
N LEU A 305 -17.93 -1.45 -25.68
CA LEU A 305 -16.64 -2.17 -25.63
C LEU A 305 -16.58 -3.25 -26.71
N GLY A 306 -17.74 -3.79 -27.09
CA GLY A 306 -17.93 -4.71 -28.21
C GLY A 306 -19.39 -4.70 -28.67
N PRO A 307 -19.75 -5.48 -29.71
CA PRO A 307 -21.13 -5.59 -30.20
C PRO A 307 -22.17 -5.95 -29.12
N ASN A 308 -21.78 -6.74 -28.12
CA ASN A 308 -22.65 -7.26 -27.06
C ASN A 308 -22.13 -6.97 -25.65
N THR A 309 -21.28 -5.96 -25.49
CA THR A 309 -20.75 -5.52 -24.19
C THR A 309 -20.65 -3.98 -24.13
N LEU A 310 -21.25 -3.38 -23.11
CA LEU A 310 -21.19 -1.94 -22.83
C LEU A 310 -20.35 -1.65 -21.57
N LEU A 311 -19.62 -0.53 -21.58
CA LEU A 311 -19.11 0.13 -20.39
C LEU A 311 -20.16 1.14 -19.91
N LEU A 312 -20.77 0.86 -18.76
CA LEU A 312 -21.57 1.84 -18.03
C LEU A 312 -20.68 2.55 -17.00
N HIS A 313 -20.49 3.86 -17.17
CA HIS A 313 -19.74 4.70 -16.24
C HIS A 313 -20.71 5.53 -15.41
N LEU A 314 -20.81 5.21 -14.12
CA LEU A 314 -21.52 6.02 -13.14
C LEU A 314 -20.56 6.90 -12.36
N GLN A 315 -20.99 8.13 -12.09
CA GLN A 315 -20.26 9.05 -11.25
C GLN A 315 -21.03 9.32 -9.96
N ALA A 316 -20.40 8.99 -8.83
CA ALA A 316 -20.93 9.27 -7.51
C ALA A 316 -20.97 10.79 -7.24
N PRO A 317 -21.99 11.28 -6.50
CA PRO A 317 -22.10 12.67 -6.11
C PRO A 317 -20.97 13.04 -5.14
N ARG A 318 -20.72 14.35 -4.95
CA ARG A 318 -19.68 14.78 -3.99
C ARG A 318 -20.04 14.53 -2.53
N SER A 319 -21.33 14.38 -2.21
CA SER A 319 -21.83 14.17 -0.86
C SER A 319 -21.75 12.71 -0.38
N ALA A 320 -21.69 11.74 -1.29
CA ALA A 320 -21.67 10.31 -0.96
C ALA A 320 -20.81 9.52 -1.97
N ARG A 321 -20.11 8.50 -1.49
CA ARG A 321 -19.30 7.56 -2.26
C ARG A 321 -19.68 6.13 -1.90
N LEU A 322 -19.42 5.21 -2.81
CA LEU A 322 -19.50 3.79 -2.51
C LEU A 322 -18.14 3.37 -1.96
N ARG A 323 -18.08 2.93 -0.70
CA ARG A 323 -16.88 2.27 -0.17
C ARG A 323 -17.01 0.79 -0.52
N PHE A 324 -16.00 0.21 -1.11
CA PHE A 324 -16.02 -1.20 -1.52
C PHE A 324 -14.60 -1.76 -1.60
N LEU A 325 -14.47 -3.08 -1.61
CA LEU A 325 -13.25 -3.81 -1.94
C LEU A 325 -13.29 -4.23 -3.41
N ALA A 326 -12.13 -4.24 -4.06
CA ALA A 326 -12.00 -4.64 -5.45
C ALA A 326 -12.60 -6.04 -5.68
N GLY A 327 -13.31 -6.21 -6.81
CA GLY A 327 -14.01 -7.45 -7.18
C GLY A 327 -15.41 -7.63 -6.59
N GLN A 328 -15.88 -6.71 -5.73
CA GLN A 328 -17.26 -6.70 -5.23
C GLN A 328 -18.29 -6.22 -6.27
N PHE A 329 -19.56 -6.42 -5.93
CA PHE A 329 -20.72 -6.15 -6.77
C PHE A 329 -21.53 -4.97 -6.22
N ALA A 330 -22.32 -4.35 -7.09
CA ALA A 330 -23.37 -3.41 -6.70
C ALA A 330 -24.66 -3.70 -7.47
N THR A 331 -25.78 -3.53 -6.78
CA THR A 331 -27.12 -3.54 -7.38
C THR A 331 -27.44 -2.14 -7.88
N LEU A 332 -27.70 -2.02 -9.18
CA LEU A 332 -28.14 -0.79 -9.82
C LEU A 332 -29.65 -0.80 -9.98
N GLY A 333 -30.27 0.35 -9.75
CA GLY A 333 -31.72 0.54 -9.86
C GLY A 333 -32.09 1.76 -10.70
N LEU A 334 -33.01 1.58 -11.64
CA LEU A 334 -33.65 2.67 -12.39
C LEU A 334 -35.11 2.77 -11.98
N ALA A 335 -35.49 3.89 -11.37
CA ALA A 335 -36.88 4.13 -11.00
C ALA A 335 -37.75 4.37 -12.24
N GLN A 336 -38.85 3.64 -12.37
CA GLN A 336 -39.79 3.79 -13.48
C GLN A 336 -41.24 3.69 -13.01
N ALA A 337 -42.17 4.30 -13.76
CA ALA A 337 -43.60 4.32 -13.44
C ALA A 337 -44.26 2.92 -13.38
N GLY A 338 -43.62 1.89 -13.94
CA GLY A 338 -44.09 0.50 -13.96
C GLY A 338 -43.39 -0.44 -12.96
N GLY A 339 -42.52 0.08 -12.09
CA GLY A 339 -41.70 -0.69 -11.16
C GLY A 339 -40.21 -0.42 -11.37
N ASP A 340 -39.42 -0.46 -10.29
CA ASP A 340 -37.99 -0.21 -10.35
C ASP A 340 -37.28 -1.37 -11.06
N LEU A 341 -36.57 -1.07 -12.14
CA LEU A 341 -35.69 -2.04 -12.79
C LEU A 341 -34.43 -2.18 -11.95
N GLN A 342 -34.00 -3.42 -11.69
CA GLN A 342 -32.79 -3.67 -10.92
C GLN A 342 -31.95 -4.77 -11.54
N ALA A 343 -30.63 -4.60 -11.49
CA ALA A 343 -29.66 -5.62 -11.86
C ALA A 343 -28.43 -5.52 -10.96
N THR A 344 -27.80 -6.66 -10.65
CA THR A 344 -26.58 -6.72 -9.85
C THR A 344 -25.41 -7.05 -10.75
N TRP A 345 -24.44 -6.15 -10.84
CA TRP A 345 -23.25 -6.33 -11.66
C TRP A 345 -21.97 -6.16 -10.85
N PRO A 346 -20.89 -6.85 -11.23
CA PRO A 346 -19.58 -6.62 -10.62
C PRO A 346 -19.06 -5.21 -10.93
N ILE A 347 -18.45 -4.59 -9.93
CA ILE A 347 -17.81 -3.28 -10.09
C ILE A 347 -16.46 -3.51 -10.77
N ALA A 348 -16.28 -2.94 -11.96
CA ALA A 348 -15.11 -3.11 -12.82
C ALA A 348 -14.05 -2.00 -12.67
N SER A 349 -14.25 -1.02 -11.79
CA SER A 349 -13.25 0.00 -11.45
C SER A 349 -12.50 -0.34 -10.16
N CYS A 350 -11.27 0.17 -10.00
CA CYS A 350 -10.58 0.13 -8.71
C CYS A 350 -11.33 0.98 -7.65
N PRO A 351 -11.46 0.52 -6.40
CA PRO A 351 -11.88 1.37 -5.26
C PRO A 351 -10.94 2.56 -4.98
N CYS A 352 -9.76 2.57 -5.60
CA CYS A 352 -8.83 3.70 -5.66
C CYS A 352 -9.46 4.97 -6.25
N ASP A 353 -10.39 4.81 -7.21
CA ASP A 353 -11.16 5.91 -7.81
C ASP A 353 -12.56 5.97 -7.19
N ASP A 354 -12.63 6.61 -6.03
CA ASP A 354 -13.80 6.68 -5.15
C ASP A 354 -15.08 7.22 -5.83
N ARG A 355 -14.94 7.98 -6.92
CA ARG A 355 -16.06 8.66 -7.59
C ARG A 355 -16.54 7.97 -8.85
N ASN A 356 -15.75 7.11 -9.47
CA ASN A 356 -16.08 6.54 -10.77
C ASN A 356 -16.32 5.04 -10.63
N LEU A 357 -17.57 4.63 -10.86
CA LEU A 357 -17.98 3.24 -10.88
C LEU A 357 -18.13 2.79 -12.32
N HIS A 358 -17.38 1.77 -12.71
CA HIS A 358 -17.47 1.17 -14.03
C HIS A 358 -18.14 -0.19 -13.94
N PHE A 359 -19.01 -0.51 -14.90
CA PHE A 359 -19.65 -1.82 -15.03
C PHE A 359 -19.51 -2.29 -16.48
N HIS A 360 -19.11 -3.54 -16.67
CA HIS A 360 -19.08 -4.18 -17.98
C HIS A 360 -20.37 -4.98 -18.16
N VAL A 361 -21.33 -4.41 -18.87
CA VAL A 361 -22.68 -4.95 -19.01
C VAL A 361 -22.75 -5.77 -20.30
N ALA A 362 -22.94 -7.09 -20.16
CA ALA A 362 -23.20 -7.97 -21.28
C ALA A 362 -24.64 -7.77 -21.80
N ARG A 363 -24.84 -7.95 -23.10
CA ARG A 363 -26.18 -8.08 -23.66
C ARG A 363 -26.76 -9.40 -23.18
N ASP A 364 -27.84 -9.30 -22.42
CA ASP A 364 -28.63 -10.39 -21.88
C ASP A 364 -30.12 -10.01 -21.99
N ALA A 365 -30.94 -10.94 -22.45
CA ALA A 365 -32.39 -10.75 -22.60
C ALA A 365 -33.16 -10.99 -21.30
N ASP A 366 -32.55 -11.71 -20.34
CA ASP A 366 -33.15 -11.97 -19.03
C ASP A 366 -32.86 -10.83 -18.03
N ASP A 367 -31.87 -9.98 -18.33
CA ASP A 367 -31.55 -8.76 -17.58
C ASP A 367 -32.25 -7.53 -18.20
N VAL A 368 -33.38 -7.15 -17.59
CA VAL A 368 -34.22 -6.05 -18.08
C VAL A 368 -33.48 -4.71 -18.07
N LEU A 369 -32.56 -4.47 -17.12
CA LEU A 369 -31.80 -3.21 -17.08
C LEU A 369 -30.71 -3.20 -18.16
N ALA A 370 -30.06 -4.33 -18.42
CA ALA A 370 -29.16 -4.48 -19.56
C ALA A 370 -29.92 -4.25 -20.88
N GLU A 371 -31.09 -4.86 -21.07
CA GLU A 371 -31.93 -4.64 -22.26
C GLU A 371 -32.24 -3.16 -22.46
N HIS A 372 -32.59 -2.43 -21.39
CA HIS A 372 -32.85 -0.98 -21.43
C HIS A 372 -31.62 -0.17 -21.85
N LEU A 373 -30.43 -0.51 -21.32
CA LEU A 373 -29.17 0.13 -21.71
C LEU A 373 -28.89 -0.08 -23.20
N PHE A 374 -29.01 -1.32 -23.69
CA PHE A 374 -28.75 -1.65 -25.09
C PHE A 374 -29.83 -1.10 -26.04
N ALA A 375 -31.05 -0.89 -25.57
CA ALA A 375 -32.13 -0.24 -26.32
C ALA A 375 -32.01 1.30 -26.33
N GLY A 376 -31.03 1.87 -25.63
CA GLY A 376 -30.83 3.32 -25.55
C GLY A 376 -31.89 4.04 -24.70
N ARG A 377 -32.52 3.35 -23.75
CA ARG A 377 -33.54 3.93 -22.84
C ARG A 377 -32.94 4.57 -21.58
N VAL A 378 -31.64 4.43 -21.39
CA VAL A 378 -30.86 5.09 -20.34
C VAL A 378 -29.87 6.00 -21.02
N GLU A 379 -29.84 7.26 -20.62
CA GLU A 379 -29.05 8.32 -21.24
C GLU A 379 -28.03 8.91 -20.27
N VAL A 380 -27.04 9.61 -20.83
CA VAL A 380 -26.06 10.36 -20.03
C VAL A 380 -26.79 11.46 -19.24
N GLY A 381 -26.56 11.48 -17.94
CA GLY A 381 -27.22 12.40 -17.00
C GLY A 381 -28.27 11.75 -16.13
N ASP A 382 -28.79 10.57 -16.53
CA ASP A 382 -29.77 9.82 -15.75
C ASP A 382 -29.23 9.46 -14.37
N ALA A 383 -30.14 9.38 -13.41
CA ALA A 383 -29.84 9.02 -12.04
C ALA A 383 -30.16 7.53 -11.82
N LEU A 384 -29.16 6.76 -11.38
CA LEU A 384 -29.33 5.37 -10.97
C LEU A 384 -29.08 5.24 -9.47
N ASN A 385 -29.95 4.50 -8.81
CA ASN A 385 -29.72 4.03 -7.45
C ASN A 385 -28.61 2.98 -7.48
N VAL A 386 -27.69 3.06 -6.53
CA VAL A 386 -26.59 2.12 -6.35
C VAL A 386 -26.68 1.62 -4.93
N ARG A 387 -26.85 0.31 -4.76
CA ARG A 387 -26.83 -0.39 -3.48
C ARG A 387 -25.67 -1.37 -3.45
N GLY A 388 -24.81 -1.28 -2.44
CA GLY A 388 -23.66 -2.15 -2.29
C GLY A 388 -22.69 -1.65 -1.22
N PRO A 389 -21.53 -2.29 -1.05
CA PRO A 389 -21.05 -3.41 -1.85
C PRO A 389 -21.61 -4.76 -1.39
N SER A 390 -21.57 -5.75 -2.28
CA SER A 390 -21.86 -7.14 -1.95
C SER A 390 -20.83 -8.10 -2.57
N GLY A 391 -20.79 -9.34 -2.09
CA GLY A 391 -19.90 -10.38 -2.59
C GLY A 391 -18.57 -10.51 -1.83
N HIS A 392 -17.95 -11.68 -1.99
CA HIS A 392 -16.74 -12.10 -1.26
C HIS A 392 -15.54 -12.35 -2.19
N PHE A 393 -15.65 -11.97 -3.46
CA PHE A 393 -14.59 -12.12 -4.45
C PHE A 393 -13.63 -10.93 -4.36
N VAL A 394 -12.79 -10.94 -3.33
CA VAL A 394 -11.86 -9.84 -2.99
C VAL A 394 -10.44 -10.36 -2.82
N LEU A 395 -9.45 -9.49 -3.03
CA LEU A 395 -8.06 -9.81 -2.70
C LEU A 395 -7.95 -10.10 -1.20
N GLY A 396 -7.20 -11.15 -0.85
CA GLY A 396 -6.90 -11.46 0.55
C GLY A 396 -5.70 -10.66 1.05
N ASN A 397 -5.61 -10.46 2.37
CA ASN A 397 -4.39 -9.98 3.02
C ASN A 397 -3.38 -11.13 3.04
N ASP A 398 -2.59 -11.25 1.97
CA ASP A 398 -1.82 -12.47 1.71
C ASP A 398 -0.32 -12.39 1.99
N THR A 399 0.20 -13.54 2.39
CA THR A 399 1.61 -13.88 2.55
C THR A 399 2.19 -14.59 1.32
N LEU A 400 1.38 -14.88 0.31
CA LEU A 400 1.80 -15.60 -0.89
C LEU A 400 2.28 -14.62 -1.98
N PRO A 401 3.43 -14.91 -2.62
CA PRO A 401 4.08 -13.96 -3.53
C PRO A 401 3.37 -13.83 -4.89
N GLN A 402 2.52 -14.80 -5.29
CA GLN A 402 1.93 -14.88 -6.63
C GLN A 402 0.40 -14.99 -6.65
N VAL A 403 -0.24 -14.27 -7.58
CA VAL A 403 -1.68 -14.33 -7.83
C VAL A 403 -1.98 -14.63 -9.29
N VAL A 404 -2.95 -15.49 -9.55
CA VAL A 404 -3.37 -15.86 -10.90
C VAL A 404 -4.87 -15.61 -11.07
N PHE A 405 -5.21 -14.84 -12.09
CA PHE A 405 -6.58 -14.51 -12.45
C PHE A 405 -7.01 -15.32 -13.68
N LEU A 406 -8.15 -15.99 -13.59
CA LEU A 406 -8.83 -16.65 -14.69
C LEU A 406 -10.15 -15.92 -14.93
N ALA A 407 -10.26 -15.27 -16.08
CA ALA A 407 -11.47 -14.55 -16.48
C ALA A 407 -12.10 -15.19 -17.71
N CYS A 408 -13.43 -15.14 -17.81
CA CYS A 408 -14.15 -15.47 -19.02
C CYS A 408 -15.14 -14.35 -19.38
N ASP A 409 -15.08 -13.86 -20.62
CA ASP A 409 -15.97 -12.82 -21.15
C ASP A 409 -16.08 -11.59 -20.21
N THR A 410 -17.29 -11.26 -19.72
CA THR A 410 -17.53 -10.16 -18.77
C THR A 410 -17.07 -10.43 -17.35
N GLY A 411 -16.69 -11.66 -17.01
CA GLY A 411 -15.95 -12.00 -15.79
C GLY A 411 -14.60 -11.27 -15.68
N PHE A 412 -14.12 -10.68 -16.79
CA PHE A 412 -13.01 -9.74 -16.76
C PHE A 412 -13.30 -8.46 -15.96
N GLY A 413 -14.55 -8.02 -15.82
CA GLY A 413 -14.92 -6.83 -15.03
C GLY A 413 -14.40 -6.86 -13.58
N PRO A 414 -14.83 -7.81 -12.74
CA PRO A 414 -14.34 -7.89 -11.36
C PRO A 414 -12.85 -8.21 -11.30
N VAL A 415 -12.31 -9.02 -12.23
CA VAL A 415 -10.87 -9.32 -12.31
C VAL A 415 -10.06 -8.06 -12.63
N LYS A 416 -10.53 -7.19 -13.53
CA LYS A 416 -9.93 -5.90 -13.81
C LYS A 416 -9.88 -5.02 -12.55
N SER A 417 -10.96 -5.00 -11.77
CA SER A 417 -10.98 -4.27 -10.49
C SER A 417 -9.88 -4.79 -9.54
N LEU A 418 -9.73 -6.12 -9.42
CA LEU A 418 -8.67 -6.75 -8.61
C LEU A 418 -7.26 -6.40 -9.15
N ILE A 419 -7.03 -6.47 -10.46
CA ILE A 419 -5.73 -6.18 -11.09
C ILE A 419 -5.36 -4.70 -10.90
N GLU A 420 -6.27 -3.76 -11.16
CA GLU A 420 -5.99 -2.33 -10.94
C GLU A 420 -5.70 -2.03 -9.47
N HIS A 421 -6.40 -2.70 -8.56
CA HIS A 421 -6.13 -2.56 -7.13
C HIS A 421 -4.78 -3.17 -6.71
N ALA A 422 -4.45 -4.36 -7.21
CA ALA A 422 -3.16 -5.01 -6.98
C ALA A 422 -1.98 -4.14 -7.46
N ILE A 423 -2.12 -3.52 -8.64
CA ILE A 423 -1.13 -2.57 -9.19
C ILE A 423 -1.03 -1.33 -8.31
N ALA A 424 -2.18 -0.78 -7.87
CA ALA A 424 -2.21 0.42 -7.03
C ALA A 424 -1.56 0.20 -5.66
N ALA A 425 -1.84 -0.95 -5.05
CA ALA A 425 -1.37 -1.34 -3.73
C ALA A 425 0.04 -1.96 -3.72
N GLU A 426 0.59 -2.28 -4.89
CA GLU A 426 1.89 -2.95 -5.07
C GLU A 426 2.00 -4.22 -4.19
N SER A 427 0.90 -4.98 -4.08
CA SER A 427 0.72 -6.02 -3.07
C SER A 427 1.31 -7.38 -3.41
N PHE A 428 1.66 -7.64 -4.67
CA PHE A 428 2.08 -8.96 -5.12
C PHE A 428 3.39 -8.89 -5.91
N GLU A 429 4.20 -9.93 -5.78
CA GLU A 429 5.49 -9.99 -6.48
C GLU A 429 5.33 -10.36 -7.94
N ARG A 430 4.33 -11.19 -8.27
CA ARG A 430 3.97 -11.60 -9.63
C ARG A 430 2.47 -11.81 -9.72
N PHE A 431 1.88 -11.43 -10.84
CA PHE A 431 0.49 -11.75 -11.11
C PHE A 431 0.25 -12.04 -12.58
N ALA A 432 -0.72 -12.90 -12.89
CA ALA A 432 -0.99 -13.30 -14.27
C ALA A 432 -2.49 -13.31 -14.55
N LEU A 433 -2.88 -12.88 -15.75
CA LEU A 433 -4.24 -12.96 -16.27
C LEU A 433 -4.33 -13.97 -17.42
N TYR A 434 -5.21 -14.94 -17.25
CA TYR A 434 -5.66 -15.86 -18.29
C TYR A 434 -7.11 -15.52 -18.64
N TRP A 435 -7.32 -14.96 -19.84
CA TRP A 435 -8.63 -14.49 -20.25
C TRP A 435 -9.18 -15.33 -21.41
N LEU A 436 -10.28 -16.05 -21.14
CA LEU A 436 -11.06 -16.75 -22.15
C LEU A 436 -12.12 -15.82 -22.77
N ALA A 437 -12.17 -15.78 -24.10
CA ALA A 437 -13.29 -15.20 -24.83
C ALA A 437 -14.10 -16.30 -25.51
N THR A 438 -15.38 -16.39 -25.18
CA THR A 438 -16.34 -17.31 -25.80
C THR A 438 -17.36 -16.58 -26.68
N ARG A 439 -17.52 -15.28 -26.46
CA ARG A 439 -18.41 -14.40 -27.21
C ARG A 439 -17.73 -13.79 -28.43
N THR A 440 -18.56 -13.29 -29.35
CA THR A 440 -18.10 -12.55 -30.54
C THR A 440 -17.42 -11.22 -30.22
N ASP A 441 -17.60 -10.70 -29.00
CA ASP A 441 -16.92 -9.51 -28.50
C ASP A 441 -15.40 -9.72 -28.35
N GLY A 442 -14.95 -10.97 -28.27
CA GLY A 442 -13.55 -11.29 -28.04
C GLY A 442 -13.04 -10.71 -26.70
N HIS A 443 -11.75 -10.42 -26.68
CA HIS A 443 -11.09 -9.74 -25.56
C HIS A 443 -11.28 -8.22 -25.69
N TYR A 444 -12.48 -7.73 -25.36
CA TYR A 444 -12.94 -6.34 -25.62
C TYR A 444 -12.11 -5.21 -24.96
N LEU A 445 -11.11 -5.54 -24.13
CA LEU A 445 -10.13 -4.63 -23.55
C LEU A 445 -8.69 -5.18 -23.65
N ALA A 446 -8.37 -5.98 -24.68
CA ALA A 446 -7.04 -6.56 -24.89
C ALA A 446 -5.92 -5.51 -24.84
N ASN A 447 -6.10 -4.37 -25.50
CA ASN A 447 -5.10 -3.28 -25.51
C ASN A 447 -4.73 -2.80 -24.10
N GLN A 448 -5.69 -2.82 -23.16
CA GLN A 448 -5.43 -2.42 -21.77
C GLN A 448 -4.58 -3.48 -21.05
N CYS A 449 -4.84 -4.77 -21.30
CA CYS A 449 -4.07 -5.87 -20.75
C CYS A 449 -2.66 -5.93 -21.34
N GLU A 450 -2.51 -5.68 -22.64
CA GLU A 450 -1.22 -5.55 -23.32
C GLU A 450 -0.43 -4.37 -22.75
N ALA A 451 -1.07 -3.21 -22.56
CA ALA A 451 -0.42 -2.07 -21.93
C ALA A 451 0.07 -2.40 -20.51
N TRP A 452 -0.70 -3.13 -19.70
CA TRP A 452 -0.23 -3.59 -18.40
C TRP A 452 0.97 -4.54 -18.51
N ALA A 453 0.94 -5.48 -19.46
CA ALA A 453 2.03 -6.44 -19.65
C ALA A 453 3.32 -5.76 -20.11
N ASP A 454 3.21 -4.69 -20.91
CA ASP A 454 4.33 -3.87 -21.35
C ASP A 454 4.88 -2.96 -20.25
N ALA A 455 4.05 -2.59 -19.26
CA ALA A 455 4.41 -1.68 -18.18
C ALA A 455 4.92 -2.37 -16.91
N PHE A 456 4.50 -3.59 -16.66
CA PHE A 456 4.80 -4.32 -15.43
C PHE A 456 5.42 -5.66 -15.80
N ASP A 457 6.74 -5.79 -15.61
CA ASP A 457 7.47 -7.05 -15.84
C ASP A 457 6.92 -8.20 -14.97
N GLU A 458 6.28 -7.85 -13.85
CA GLU A 458 5.62 -8.77 -12.93
C GLU A 458 4.24 -9.26 -13.42
N PHE A 459 3.68 -8.70 -14.50
CA PHE A 459 2.36 -9.03 -15.02
C PHE A 459 2.40 -9.92 -16.28
N GLY A 460 1.90 -11.15 -16.15
CA GLY A 460 1.68 -12.04 -17.29
C GLY A 460 0.29 -11.88 -17.89
N TYR A 461 0.16 -11.86 -19.22
CA TYR A 461 -1.13 -11.84 -19.91
C TYR A 461 -1.23 -12.94 -20.97
N VAL A 462 -2.30 -13.73 -20.90
CA VAL A 462 -2.62 -14.80 -21.83
C VAL A 462 -4.07 -14.68 -22.28
N ALA A 463 -4.28 -14.42 -23.57
CA ALA A 463 -5.58 -14.40 -24.21
C ALA A 463 -5.85 -15.71 -24.95
N VAL A 464 -7.01 -16.35 -24.71
CA VAL A 464 -7.45 -17.55 -25.42
C VAL A 464 -8.90 -17.38 -25.87
N SER A 465 -9.24 -17.92 -27.04
CA SER A 465 -10.61 -17.99 -27.51
C SER A 465 -11.06 -19.44 -27.66
N ASP A 466 -12.23 -19.75 -27.13
CA ASP A 466 -12.87 -21.06 -27.26
C ASP A 466 -14.40 -20.86 -27.22
N THR A 467 -15.15 -21.55 -28.07
CA THR A 467 -16.62 -21.47 -28.05
C THR A 467 -17.26 -22.20 -26.86
N ASP A 468 -16.54 -23.14 -26.23
CA ASP A 468 -16.98 -23.91 -25.08
C ASP A 468 -16.31 -23.36 -23.79
N PRO A 469 -17.07 -22.71 -22.90
CA PRO A 469 -16.52 -22.15 -21.66
C PRO A 469 -15.93 -23.22 -20.73
N ALA A 470 -16.49 -24.42 -20.69
CA ALA A 470 -16.01 -25.48 -19.79
C ALA A 470 -14.69 -26.08 -20.30
N ARG A 471 -14.59 -26.35 -21.60
CA ARG A 471 -13.34 -26.83 -22.24
C ARG A 471 -12.24 -25.78 -22.14
N GLY A 472 -12.55 -24.53 -22.50
CA GLY A 472 -11.60 -23.42 -22.42
C GLY A 472 -11.10 -23.18 -20.99
N ALA A 473 -11.99 -23.26 -20.00
CA ALA A 473 -11.65 -23.20 -18.58
C ALA A 473 -10.62 -24.27 -18.17
N SER A 474 -10.84 -25.53 -18.52
CA SER A 474 -9.91 -26.62 -18.17
C SER A 474 -8.54 -26.39 -18.79
N GLY A 475 -8.48 -25.97 -20.06
CA GLY A 475 -7.23 -25.66 -20.75
C GLY A 475 -6.45 -24.52 -20.10
N LEU A 476 -7.15 -23.43 -19.73
CA LEU A 476 -6.53 -22.30 -19.04
C LEU A 476 -6.04 -22.67 -17.63
N ALA A 477 -6.84 -23.41 -16.85
CA ALA A 477 -6.45 -23.85 -15.52
C ALA A 477 -5.20 -24.73 -15.54
N LEU A 478 -5.12 -25.69 -16.47
CA LEU A 478 -3.93 -26.53 -16.64
C LEU A 478 -2.68 -25.72 -17.01
N ARG A 479 -2.82 -24.75 -17.93
CA ARG A 479 -1.73 -23.85 -18.30
C ARG A 479 -1.26 -23.01 -17.12
N ALA A 480 -2.20 -22.38 -16.41
CA ALA A 480 -1.93 -21.57 -15.22
C ALA A 480 -1.18 -22.35 -14.13
N LEU A 481 -1.59 -23.60 -13.89
CA LEU A 481 -0.93 -24.51 -12.95
C LEU A 481 0.50 -24.88 -13.40
N GLY A 482 0.70 -25.13 -14.70
CA GLY A 482 2.02 -25.46 -15.24
C GLY A 482 3.02 -24.31 -15.12
N GLU A 483 2.56 -23.07 -15.25
CA GLU A 483 3.41 -21.87 -15.17
C GLU A 483 3.61 -21.37 -13.72
N SER A 484 2.64 -21.57 -12.82
CA SER A 484 2.61 -20.92 -11.50
C SER A 484 2.69 -21.87 -10.30
N GLY A 485 2.42 -23.16 -10.49
CA GLY A 485 2.39 -24.17 -9.42
C GLY A 485 1.20 -24.04 -8.45
N ALA A 486 0.63 -25.17 -8.02
CA ALA A 486 -0.61 -25.20 -7.22
C ALA A 486 -0.46 -24.64 -5.78
N GLY A 487 0.73 -24.76 -5.17
CA GLY A 487 0.96 -24.39 -3.76
C GLY A 487 1.63 -23.03 -3.55
N ALA A 488 2.05 -22.35 -4.62
CA ALA A 488 2.76 -21.07 -4.55
C ALA A 488 1.91 -19.87 -4.96
N SER A 489 0.71 -20.12 -5.50
CA SER A 489 -0.15 -19.12 -6.10
C SER A 489 -1.55 -19.14 -5.53
N ARG A 490 -2.16 -17.97 -5.42
CA ARG A 490 -3.60 -17.84 -5.20
C ARG A 490 -4.34 -17.65 -6.52
N PHE A 491 -5.49 -18.31 -6.66
CA PHE A 491 -6.29 -18.30 -7.88
C PHE A 491 -7.60 -17.55 -7.68
N TYR A 492 -7.93 -16.69 -8.65
CA TYR A 492 -9.17 -15.93 -8.72
C TYR A 492 -9.88 -16.23 -10.03
N VAL A 493 -11.05 -16.86 -9.97
CA VAL A 493 -11.80 -17.33 -11.13
C VAL A 493 -13.11 -16.55 -11.27
N ALA A 494 -13.34 -15.88 -12.40
CA ALA A 494 -14.58 -15.15 -12.66
C ALA A 494 -15.12 -15.37 -14.07
N GLY A 495 -16.44 -15.59 -14.19
CA GLY A 495 -17.10 -15.77 -15.48
C GLY A 495 -18.43 -16.53 -15.38
N PRO A 496 -18.93 -17.07 -16.51
CA PRO A 496 -20.16 -17.87 -16.53
C PRO A 496 -20.04 -19.13 -15.68
N HIS A 497 -21.17 -19.66 -15.20
CA HIS A 497 -21.21 -20.82 -14.30
C HIS A 497 -20.38 -22.02 -14.82
N ALA A 498 -20.52 -22.38 -16.09
CA ALA A 498 -19.79 -23.50 -16.70
C ALA A 498 -18.26 -23.30 -16.70
N PHE A 499 -17.79 -22.07 -16.88
CA PHE A 499 -16.36 -21.74 -16.81
C PHE A 499 -15.85 -21.87 -15.38
N VAL A 500 -16.55 -21.23 -14.43
CA VAL A 500 -16.15 -21.20 -13.02
C VAL A 500 -16.12 -22.61 -12.43
N GLU A 501 -17.16 -23.41 -12.68
CA GLU A 501 -17.24 -24.77 -12.19
C GLU A 501 -16.09 -25.64 -12.73
N SER A 502 -15.82 -25.57 -14.04
CA SER A 502 -14.77 -26.34 -14.69
C SER A 502 -13.36 -25.95 -14.22
N ALA A 503 -13.05 -24.65 -14.21
CA ALA A 503 -11.75 -24.15 -13.74
C ALA A 503 -11.50 -24.47 -12.27
N THR A 504 -12.49 -24.23 -11.40
CA THR A 504 -12.39 -24.49 -9.95
C THR A 504 -12.17 -25.97 -9.68
N ARG A 505 -12.89 -26.86 -10.39
CA ARG A 505 -12.69 -28.31 -10.28
C ARG A 505 -11.27 -28.70 -10.67
N GLN A 506 -10.79 -28.22 -11.81
CA GLN A 506 -9.44 -28.52 -12.31
C GLN A 506 -8.33 -28.05 -11.35
N LEU A 507 -8.49 -26.87 -10.74
CA LEU A 507 -7.55 -26.32 -9.76
C LEU A 507 -7.54 -27.13 -8.46
N ARG A 508 -8.72 -27.53 -7.96
CA ARG A 508 -8.84 -28.40 -6.77
C ARG A 508 -8.25 -29.79 -7.01
N ASP A 509 -8.53 -30.39 -8.16
CA ASP A 509 -8.00 -31.72 -8.52
C ASP A 509 -6.46 -31.70 -8.63
N ALA A 510 -5.87 -30.55 -8.96
CA ALA A 510 -4.43 -30.32 -8.96
C ALA A 510 -3.83 -29.97 -7.59
N GLY A 511 -4.64 -29.90 -6.53
CA GLY A 511 -4.20 -29.69 -5.15
C GLY A 511 -4.12 -28.23 -4.70
N VAL A 512 -4.75 -27.28 -5.39
CA VAL A 512 -4.88 -25.90 -4.90
C VAL A 512 -5.75 -25.91 -3.63
N PRO A 513 -5.28 -25.34 -2.50
CA PRO A 513 -6.03 -25.36 -1.26
C PRO A 513 -7.24 -24.41 -1.31
N GLU A 514 -8.28 -24.67 -0.51
CA GLU A 514 -9.53 -23.89 -0.51
C GLU A 514 -9.34 -22.41 -0.17
N ASP A 515 -8.39 -22.08 0.69
CA ASP A 515 -8.02 -20.69 1.02
C ASP A 515 -7.23 -20.00 -0.11
N GLY A 516 -6.57 -20.79 -0.97
CA GLY A 516 -5.87 -20.36 -2.18
C GLY A 516 -6.76 -20.23 -3.42
N LEU A 517 -8.08 -20.42 -3.32
CA LEU A 517 -9.00 -20.35 -4.45
C LEU A 517 -10.23 -19.49 -4.14
N ARG A 518 -10.43 -18.44 -4.92
CA ARG A 518 -11.63 -17.59 -4.89
C ARG A 518 -12.32 -17.64 -6.24
N ALA A 519 -13.64 -17.75 -6.23
CA ALA A 519 -14.43 -17.86 -7.45
C ALA A 519 -15.69 -16.98 -7.40
N SER A 520 -16.11 -16.47 -8.55
CA SER A 520 -17.31 -15.65 -8.70
C SER A 520 -18.01 -15.95 -10.02
N VAL A 521 -19.31 -16.22 -9.96
CA VAL A 521 -20.16 -16.33 -11.16
C VAL A 521 -20.68 -14.94 -11.50
N CYS A 522 -20.53 -14.55 -12.76
CA CYS A 522 -20.85 -13.21 -13.28
C CYS A 522 -21.85 -13.27 -14.42
#